data_AF-A0AA88GWL4-F1
#
_entry.id   AF-A0AA88GWL4-F1
#
_cell.length_a   1.000
_cell.length_b   1.000
_cell.length_c   1.000
_cell.angle_alpha   90.00
_cell.angle_beta   90.00
_cell.angle_gamma   90.00
#
_symmetry.space_group_name_H-M   'P 1'
#
loop_
_entity.id
_entity.type
_entity.pdbx_description
1 polymer ?
#
loop_
_entity_poly.entity_id
_entity_poly.type
_entity_poly.pdbx_seq_one_letter_code
_entity_poly.pdbx_strand_id
1 'polypeptide(L)'
;MSEAYFSEHLQIGENQFSCVVGDGNLQSSSKAILEFDKKKVHVHGQTMGEDEFGKKFSFVVHEFYHIEIPDSCRGKGVAMPFAKACFDYAKQHGWKVKVTCPYLREKFLGQYREKYRDILYGE
;
A
#
# COMPACT_ATOMS: atom_id res chain seq x y z
N MET A 1 17.77 -12.01 2.67
CA MET A 1 16.78 -11.40 3.57
C MET A 1 15.41 -11.93 3.18
N SER A 2 14.73 -12.64 4.07
CA SER A 2 13.48 -13.34 3.76
C SER A 2 12.29 -12.38 3.77
N GLU A 3 11.26 -12.67 2.98
CA GLU A 3 10.03 -11.86 2.87
C GLU A 3 9.33 -11.62 4.22
N ALA A 4 9.42 -12.58 5.14
CA ALA A 4 8.88 -12.48 6.50
C ALA A 4 9.54 -11.36 7.34
N TYR A 5 10.83 -11.09 7.13
CA TYR A 5 11.57 -10.06 7.85
C TYR A 5 10.97 -8.67 7.60
N PHE A 6 10.55 -8.39 6.36
CA PHE A 6 9.93 -7.12 6.02
C PHE A 6 8.56 -6.96 6.67
N SER A 7 7.77 -8.03 6.76
CA SER A 7 6.45 -7.98 7.39
C SER A 7 6.52 -7.87 8.92
N GLU A 8 7.50 -8.52 9.57
CA GLU A 8 7.69 -8.46 11.02
C GLU A 8 8.32 -7.12 11.48
N HIS A 9 9.19 -6.53 10.67
CA HIS A 9 9.82 -5.24 10.96
C HIS A 9 9.12 -4.04 10.28
N LEU A 10 7.94 -4.26 9.69
CA LEU A 10 7.12 -3.20 9.10
C LEU A 10 6.53 -2.35 10.22
N GLN A 11 6.92 -1.08 10.29
CA GLN A 11 6.28 -0.09 11.16
C GLN A 11 5.16 0.59 10.39
N ILE A 12 3.92 0.30 10.78
CA ILE A 12 2.72 0.93 10.23
C ILE A 12 2.43 2.19 11.05
N GLY A 13 2.68 3.35 10.47
CA GLY A 13 2.24 4.64 10.99
C GLY A 13 0.79 4.93 10.60
N GLU A 14 0.27 6.09 11.02
CA GLU A 14 -1.10 6.47 10.67
C GLU A 14 -1.29 6.63 9.16
N ASN A 15 -0.34 7.23 8.45
CA ASN A 15 -0.43 7.54 7.02
C ASN A 15 0.85 7.15 6.24
N GLN A 16 1.68 6.30 6.83
CA GLN A 16 2.92 5.85 6.18
C GLN A 16 3.34 4.48 6.69
N PHE A 17 3.85 3.64 5.80
CA PHE A 17 4.60 2.45 6.17
C PHE A 17 6.07 2.82 6.21
N SER A 18 6.78 2.34 7.23
CA SER A 18 8.22 2.47 7.31
C SER A 18 8.85 1.12 7.62
N CYS A 19 9.92 0.77 6.92
CA CYS A 19 10.67 -0.44 7.22
C CYS A 19 12.15 -0.07 7.34
N VAL A 20 12.78 -0.57 8.40
CA VAL A 20 14.23 -0.42 8.57
C VAL A 20 14.91 -1.36 7.58
N VAL A 21 15.75 -0.79 6.72
CA VAL A 21 16.54 -1.52 5.72
C VAL A 21 17.99 -1.11 5.88
N GLY A 22 18.68 -1.79 6.79
CA GLY A 22 20.07 -1.50 7.10
C GLY A 22 20.74 -2.63 7.87
N ASP A 23 22.04 -2.79 7.65
CA ASP A 23 22.90 -3.71 8.37
C ASP A 23 23.28 -3.08 9.72
N GLY A 24 22.49 -3.36 10.76
CA GLY A 24 22.89 -3.30 12.18
C GLY A 24 23.48 -2.03 12.80
N ASN A 25 23.68 -0.92 12.09
CA ASN A 25 24.34 0.26 12.65
C ASN A 25 23.37 1.41 12.95
N LEU A 26 23.13 1.60 14.25
CA LEU A 26 22.16 2.52 14.87
C LEU A 26 22.27 4.00 14.43
N GLN A 27 23.36 4.41 13.76
CA GLN A 27 23.58 5.78 13.29
C GLN A 27 23.28 6.03 11.80
N SER A 28 23.07 4.99 10.98
CA SER A 28 22.76 5.15 9.54
C SER A 28 21.73 4.12 9.05
N SER A 29 20.70 3.90 9.86
CA SER A 29 19.55 3.07 9.50
C SER A 29 18.77 3.74 8.36
N SER A 30 19.11 3.34 7.13
CA SER A 30 18.33 3.67 5.94
C SER A 30 16.92 3.07 6.11
N LYS A 31 15.87 3.89 6.02
CA LYS A 31 14.48 3.44 6.18
C LYS A 31 13.74 3.63 4.87
N ALA A 32 13.08 2.58 4.39
CA ALA A 32 12.12 2.69 3.30
C ALA A 32 10.81 3.24 3.85
N ILE A 33 10.21 4.21 3.16
CA ILE A 33 8.97 4.85 3.55
C ILE A 33 7.99 4.76 2.37
N LEU A 34 6.76 4.33 2.64
CA LEU A 34 5.65 4.37 1.67
C LEU A 34 4.54 5.19 2.29
N GLU A 35 4.25 6.34 1.71
CA GLU A 35 3.22 7.24 2.19
C GLU A 35 1.88 6.92 1.55
N PHE A 36 0.85 6.97 2.39
CA PHE A 36 -0.50 6.65 1.98
C PHE A 36 -1.53 7.56 2.65
N ASP A 37 -2.56 7.93 1.90
CA ASP A 37 -3.64 8.76 2.41
C ASP A 37 -4.93 7.96 2.63
N LYS A 38 -5.61 8.20 3.75
CA LYS A 38 -6.88 7.55 4.09
C LYS A 38 -8.05 8.36 3.53
N LYS A 39 -8.48 8.01 2.33
CA LYS A 39 -9.67 8.61 1.72
C LYS A 39 -10.94 7.85 2.10
N LYS A 40 -11.83 8.54 2.81
CA LYS A 40 -13.21 8.06 3.03
C LYS A 40 -13.99 8.26 1.75
N VAL A 41 -14.28 7.15 1.07
CA VAL A 41 -15.10 7.18 -0.13
C VAL A 41 -16.55 6.91 0.25
N HIS A 42 -17.41 7.86 -0.10
CA HIS A 42 -18.85 7.71 -0.01
C HIS A 42 -19.34 7.23 -1.36
N VAL A 43 -19.69 5.96 -1.48
CA VAL A 43 -20.28 5.46 -2.72
C VAL A 43 -21.76 5.80 -2.69
N HIS A 44 -22.15 6.70 -3.58
CA HIS A 44 -23.55 6.99 -3.83
C HIS A 44 -24.06 5.92 -4.81
N GLY A 45 -24.72 4.89 -4.30
CA GLY A 45 -25.41 3.93 -5.15
C GLY A 45 -26.50 4.66 -5.94
N GLN A 46 -26.28 4.89 -7.23
CA GLN A 46 -27.38 5.21 -8.14
C GLN A 46 -28.11 3.90 -8.43
N THR A 47 -29.21 3.64 -7.72
CA THR A 47 -30.16 2.60 -8.09
C THR A 47 -31.25 3.21 -8.98
N MET A 48 -31.37 2.69 -10.21
CA MET A 48 -32.62 2.72 -10.95
C MET A 48 -33.49 1.57 -10.38
N GLY A 49 -34.48 1.89 -9.57
CA GLY A 49 -35.40 0.88 -9.00
C GLY A 49 -35.87 1.26 -7.61
N GLU A 50 -37.17 1.48 -7.49
CA GLU A 50 -37.90 1.99 -6.34
C GLU A 50 -38.14 0.89 -5.29
N ASP A 51 -37.10 0.40 -4.62
CA ASP A 51 -37.28 -0.46 -3.43
C ASP A 51 -36.25 -0.12 -2.35
N GLU A 52 -36.76 0.20 -1.17
CA GLU A 52 -36.13 1.01 -0.12
C GLU A 52 -35.03 0.29 0.66
N PHE A 53 -33.75 0.41 0.26
CA PHE A 53 -32.64 0.39 1.23
C PHE A 53 -31.37 1.03 0.64
N GLY A 54 -31.41 2.37 0.50
CA GLY A 54 -30.25 3.19 0.19
C GLY A 54 -29.21 3.17 1.31
N LYS A 55 -28.52 2.04 1.52
CA LYS A 55 -27.35 1.95 2.40
C LYS A 55 -26.22 2.75 1.76
N LYS A 56 -26.08 4.00 2.19
CA LYS A 56 -24.86 4.79 2.00
C LYS A 56 -23.72 4.01 2.66
N PHE A 57 -22.97 3.27 1.87
CA PHE A 57 -21.81 2.54 2.37
C PHE A 57 -20.58 3.44 2.19
N SER A 58 -19.96 3.80 3.31
CA SER A 58 -18.70 4.52 3.35
C SER A 58 -17.59 3.57 3.75
N PHE A 59 -16.53 3.49 2.96
CA PHE A 59 -15.32 2.73 3.30
C PHE A 59 -14.08 3.60 3.16
N VAL A 60 -13.02 3.18 3.84
CA VAL A 60 -11.72 3.85 3.80
C VAL A 60 -10.86 3.19 2.74
N VAL A 61 -10.32 4.01 1.85
CA VAL A 61 -9.35 3.63 0.81
C VAL A 61 -8.01 4.26 1.14
N HIS A 62 -6.95 3.46 1.10
CA HIS A 62 -5.58 3.87 1.35
C HIS A 62 -4.90 4.19 0.01
N GLU A 63 -4.71 5.47 -0.30
CA GLU A 63 -4.13 5.95 -1.55
C GLU A 63 -2.61 6.04 -1.43
N PHE A 64 -1.88 5.11 -2.05
CA PHE A 64 -0.43 5.06 -2.15
C PHE A 64 0.06 6.04 -3.22
N TYR A 65 0.47 7.22 -2.78
CA TYR A 65 0.85 8.32 -3.67
C TYR A 65 2.35 8.53 -3.76
N HIS A 66 3.11 8.19 -2.72
CA HIS A 66 4.56 8.39 -2.69
C HIS A 66 5.28 7.19 -2.08
N ILE A 67 6.44 6.85 -2.63
CA ILE A 67 7.34 5.82 -2.11
C ILE A 67 8.76 6.37 -2.16
N GLU A 68 9.41 6.36 -0.99
CA GLU A 68 10.78 6.80 -0.81
C GLU A 68 11.63 5.62 -0.34
N ILE A 69 12.64 5.29 -1.14
CA ILE A 69 13.59 4.23 -0.83
C ILE A 69 14.96 4.89 -0.68
N PRO A 70 15.68 4.62 0.41
CA PRO A 70 16.98 5.22 0.65
C PRO A 70 17.97 4.80 -0.44
N ASP A 71 18.82 5.73 -0.89
CA ASP A 71 19.78 5.50 -1.98
C ASP A 71 20.73 4.32 -1.70
N SER A 72 21.08 4.07 -0.43
CA SER A 72 21.85 2.91 0.03
C SER A 72 21.25 1.54 -0.35
N CYS A 73 19.94 1.51 -0.59
CA CYS A 73 19.17 0.33 -1.00
C CYS A 73 18.58 0.45 -2.41
N ARG A 74 18.75 1.60 -3.07
CA ARG A 74 18.30 1.82 -4.44
C ARG A 74 19.14 0.96 -5.39
N GLY A 75 18.50 0.31 -6.35
CA GLY A 75 19.14 -0.66 -7.24
C GLY A 75 19.29 -2.09 -6.67
N LYS A 76 19.06 -2.30 -5.36
CA LYS A 76 19.03 -3.65 -4.74
C LYS A 76 17.66 -4.35 -4.83
N GLY A 77 16.70 -3.73 -5.51
CA GLY A 77 15.36 -4.29 -5.68
C GLY A 77 14.50 -4.28 -4.41
N VAL A 78 14.81 -3.46 -3.40
CA VAL A 78 14.08 -3.40 -2.11
C VAL A 78 12.67 -2.80 -2.23
N ALA A 79 12.45 -1.92 -3.22
CA ALA A 79 11.16 -1.27 -3.43
C ALA A 79 10.01 -2.28 -3.66
N MET A 80 10.28 -3.35 -4.42
CA MET A 80 9.31 -4.39 -4.75
C MET A 80 8.86 -5.22 -3.53
N PRO A 81 9.76 -5.87 -2.75
CA PRO A 81 9.37 -6.61 -1.55
C PRO A 81 8.79 -5.69 -0.47
N PHE A 82 9.24 -4.44 -0.35
CA PHE A 82 8.66 -3.48 0.58
C PHE A 82 7.22 -3.11 0.20
N ALA A 83 6.98 -2.75 -1.07
CA ALA A 83 5.62 -2.54 -1.56
C ALA A 83 4.79 -3.81 -1.36
N LYS A 84 5.32 -4.99 -1.73
CA LYS A 84 4.65 -6.27 -1.54
C LYS A 84 4.21 -6.47 -0.09
N ALA A 85 5.06 -6.20 0.90
CA ALA A 85 4.71 -6.29 2.32
C ALA A 85 3.57 -5.34 2.70
N CYS A 86 3.60 -4.09 2.21
CA CYS A 86 2.52 -3.11 2.47
C CYS A 86 1.18 -3.56 1.87
N PHE A 87 1.19 -4.05 0.63
CA PHE A 87 -0.01 -4.57 -0.03
C PHE A 87 -0.51 -5.87 0.59
N ASP A 88 0.39 -6.75 1.01
CA ASP A 88 0.04 -8.00 1.67
C ASP A 88 -0.61 -7.74 3.02
N TYR A 89 -0.07 -6.79 3.81
CA TYR A 89 -0.69 -6.31 5.04
C TYR A 89 -2.09 -5.75 4.78
N ALA A 90 -2.23 -4.86 3.78
CA ALA A 90 -3.53 -4.32 3.39
C ALA A 90 -4.52 -5.43 2.99
N LYS A 91 -4.06 -6.45 2.26
CA LYS A 91 -4.88 -7.60 1.86
C LYS A 91 -5.33 -8.45 3.05
N GLN A 92 -4.41 -8.76 3.97
CA GLN A 92 -4.71 -9.53 5.17
C GLN A 92 -5.72 -8.81 6.09
N HIS A 93 -5.67 -7.47 6.12
CA HIS A 93 -6.62 -6.65 6.87
C HIS A 93 -7.88 -6.24 6.10
N GLY A 94 -8.04 -6.68 4.84
CA GLY A 94 -9.20 -6.34 4.01
C GLY A 94 -9.30 -4.85 3.62
N TRP A 95 -8.18 -4.13 3.61
CA TRP A 95 -8.14 -2.71 3.25
C TRP A 95 -8.25 -2.51 1.75
N LYS A 96 -8.97 -1.46 1.34
CA LYS A 96 -8.96 -0.98 -0.04
C LYS A 96 -7.75 -0.09 -0.25
N VAL A 97 -7.02 -0.33 -1.33
CA VAL A 97 -5.79 0.38 -1.67
C VAL A 97 -5.95 0.99 -3.05
N LYS A 98 -5.55 2.26 -3.21
CA LYS A 98 -5.50 2.93 -4.50
C LYS A 98 -4.06 3.32 -4.79
N VAL A 99 -3.56 3.04 -5.98
CA VAL A 99 -2.15 3.31 -6.32
C VAL A 99 -2.12 4.49 -7.29
N THR A 100 -1.71 5.66 -6.80
CA THR A 100 -1.54 6.86 -7.63
C THR A 100 -0.08 7.14 -7.95
N CYS A 101 0.85 6.57 -7.19
CA CYS A 101 2.27 6.67 -7.47
C CYS A 101 2.60 6.04 -8.84
N PRO A 102 3.20 6.79 -9.79
CA PRO A 102 3.53 6.28 -11.12
C PRO A 102 4.53 5.12 -11.04
N TYR A 103 5.51 5.21 -10.14
CA TYR A 103 6.50 4.15 -9.93
C TYR A 103 5.84 2.82 -9.53
N LEU A 104 4.94 2.81 -8.55
CA LEU A 104 4.23 1.60 -8.15
C LEU A 104 3.27 1.13 -9.24
N ARG A 105 2.58 2.06 -9.92
CA ARG A 105 1.66 1.71 -11.01
C ARG A 105 2.39 1.00 -12.16
N GLU A 106 3.56 1.49 -12.56
CA GLU A 106 4.32 0.94 -13.67
C GLU A 106 5.15 -0.29 -13.26
N LYS A 107 5.89 -0.21 -12.16
CA LYS A 107 6.79 -1.29 -11.72
C LYS A 107 6.07 -2.40 -10.97
N PHE A 108 5.18 -2.05 -10.04
CA PHE A 108 4.57 -3.00 -9.12
C PHE A 108 3.31 -3.64 -9.71
N LEU A 109 2.36 -2.84 -10.22
CA LEU A 109 1.14 -3.41 -10.83
C LEU A 109 1.47 -4.20 -12.10
N GLY A 110 2.47 -3.83 -12.88
CA GLY A 110 2.90 -4.62 -14.04
C GLY A 110 3.20 -6.09 -13.70
N GLN A 111 3.67 -6.37 -12.48
CA GLN A 111 4.04 -7.72 -12.04
C GLN A 111 3.03 -8.36 -11.07
N TYR A 112 2.36 -7.56 -10.24
CA TYR A 112 1.52 -8.06 -9.13
C TYR A 112 0.04 -7.68 -9.21
N ARG A 113 -0.40 -7.00 -10.29
CA ARG A 113 -1.80 -6.57 -10.45
C ARG A 113 -2.80 -7.70 -10.24
N GLU A 114 -2.56 -8.88 -10.81
CA GLU A 114 -3.49 -10.01 -10.69
C GLU A 114 -3.67 -10.47 -9.24
N LYS A 115 -2.61 -10.44 -8.43
CA LYS A 115 -2.63 -10.90 -7.03
C LYS A 115 -3.35 -9.92 -6.09
N TYR A 116 -3.27 -8.63 -6.38
CA TYR A 116 -3.84 -7.57 -5.54
C TYR A 116 -5.09 -6.93 -6.14
N ARG A 117 -5.58 -7.40 -7.30
CA ARG A 117 -6.77 -6.88 -7.97
C ARG A 117 -7.99 -6.73 -7.05
N ASP A 118 -8.14 -7.64 -6.08
CA ASP A 118 -9.26 -7.64 -5.14
C ASP A 118 -9.27 -6.45 -4.16
N ILE A 119 -8.09 -5.95 -3.81
CA ILE A 119 -7.93 -4.80 -2.90
C ILE A 119 -7.78 -3.47 -3.63
N LEU A 120 -7.49 -3.48 -4.93
CA LEU A 120 -7.32 -2.28 -5.74
C LEU A 120 -8.66 -1.52 -5.90
N TYR A 121 -8.64 -0.22 -5.60
CA TYR A 121 -9.80 0.65 -5.69
C TYR A 121 -9.63 1.72 -6.77
N GLY A 122 -10.57 1.76 -7.73
CA GLY A 122 -10.65 2.79 -8.78
C GLY A 122 -9.52 2.69 -9.80
N GLU A 123 -9.59 1.70 -10.70
CA GLU A 123 -8.68 1.55 -11.86
C GLU A 123 -8.72 2.76 -12.81
#